data_AF-A0A661SP35-F1
#
_entry.id   AF-A0A661SP35-F1
#
_cell.length_a   1.000
_cell.length_b   1.000
_cell.length_c   1.000
_cell.angle_alpha   90.00
_cell.angle_beta   90.00
_cell.angle_gamma   90.00
#
_symmetry.space_group_name_H-M   'P 1'
#
loop_
_entity.id
_entity.type
_entity.pdbx_description
1 polymer ?
#
loop_
_entity_poly.entity_id
_entity_poly.type
_entity_poly.pdbx_seq_one_letter_code
_entity_poly.pdbx_strand_id
1 'polypeptide(L)'
;MIFLIHPGNPAWQEPENPVAEDLSEATEALFQAETEDAVMVWGNQAVPVSFKYDMSVIVEDVIFMLEFLMRRNSGEETVFFSSDTFNSEWLMKWNDDRLFIYPAWNSVAGNRHEELNAFGVMEVSVSHFVGQWTVVLEKIYEAVLMSGMNLEDAENFEALSSLIISPLPQHHQRMPSCNEADNGCAARRLPTGGGSRER
;
A
#
# COMPACT_ATOMS: atom_id res chain seq x y z
N MET A 1 -5.87 -11.80 7.31
CA MET A 1 -6.88 -10.84 6.81
C MET A 1 -6.33 -10.25 5.52
N ILE A 2 -7.17 -9.81 4.60
CA ILE A 2 -6.71 -9.26 3.31
C ILE A 2 -6.81 -7.75 3.38
N PHE A 3 -5.75 -7.06 2.96
CA PHE A 3 -5.76 -5.62 2.69
C PHE A 3 -5.39 -5.42 1.22
N LEU A 4 -6.29 -4.81 0.44
CA LEU A 4 -6.08 -4.51 -0.97
C LEU A 4 -6.76 -3.19 -1.30
N ILE A 5 -6.25 -2.45 -2.27
CA ILE A 5 -6.94 -1.31 -2.84
C ILE A 5 -7.00 -1.48 -4.35
N HIS A 6 -8.21 -1.53 -4.90
CA HIS A 6 -8.41 -1.37 -6.33
C HIS A 6 -8.47 0.14 -6.61
N PRO A 7 -7.54 0.70 -7.40
CA PRO A 7 -7.46 2.16 -7.58
C PRO A 7 -8.61 2.74 -8.40
N GLY A 8 -9.38 1.89 -9.09
CA GLY A 8 -10.42 2.34 -10.02
C GLY A 8 -9.84 3.07 -11.24
N ASN A 9 -10.72 3.72 -11.99
CA ASN A 9 -10.37 4.58 -13.11
C ASN A 9 -11.18 5.88 -13.05
N PRO A 10 -10.91 6.75 -12.05
CA PRO A 10 -11.64 8.00 -11.87
C PRO A 10 -11.47 8.91 -13.09
N ALA A 11 -12.53 9.63 -13.46
CA ALA A 11 -12.38 10.66 -14.47
C ALA A 11 -11.95 11.97 -13.80
N TRP A 12 -11.03 12.68 -14.46
CA TRP A 12 -10.61 14.02 -14.09
C TRP A 12 -10.77 14.95 -15.28
N GLN A 13 -10.77 16.26 -15.01
CA GLN A 13 -10.86 17.30 -16.02
C GLN A 13 -9.90 18.43 -15.72
N GLU A 14 -9.47 19.15 -16.75
CA GLU A 14 -8.73 20.39 -16.57
C GLU A 14 -9.61 21.41 -15.82
N PRO A 15 -9.07 22.09 -14.79
CA PRO A 15 -9.83 23.05 -14.02
C PRO A 15 -9.99 24.35 -14.83
N GLU A 16 -11.10 25.07 -14.63
CA GLU A 16 -11.26 26.41 -15.23
C GLU A 16 -10.22 27.41 -14.70
N ASN A 17 -9.84 27.25 -13.43
CA ASN A 17 -8.76 28.00 -12.78
C ASN A 17 -7.64 27.03 -12.37
N PRO A 18 -6.46 27.07 -13.00
CA PRO A 18 -5.36 26.14 -12.73
C PRO A 18 -4.52 26.57 -11.51
N VAL A 19 -5.17 27.00 -10.45
CA VAL A 19 -4.53 27.38 -9.18
C VAL A 19 -5.31 26.73 -8.04
N ALA A 20 -4.59 26.09 -7.13
CA ALA A 20 -5.10 25.53 -5.88
C ALA A 20 -4.15 25.90 -4.74
N GLU A 21 -4.68 26.04 -3.53
CA GLU A 21 -3.93 26.30 -2.31
C GLU A 21 -2.97 25.15 -2.01
N ASP A 22 -3.47 23.92 -2.05
CA ASP A 22 -2.72 22.72 -1.69
C ASP A 22 -3.15 21.48 -2.52
N LEU A 23 -2.62 20.32 -2.16
CA LEU A 23 -2.93 19.06 -2.83
C LEU A 23 -4.37 18.58 -2.58
N SER A 24 -4.97 18.93 -1.44
CA SER A 24 -6.36 18.63 -1.10
C SER A 24 -7.31 19.33 -2.07
N GLU A 25 -7.17 20.65 -2.19
CA GLU A 25 -7.98 21.47 -3.08
C GLU A 25 -7.75 21.09 -4.54
N ALA A 26 -6.50 20.81 -4.93
CA ALA A 26 -6.18 20.32 -6.27
C ALA A 26 -6.91 19.02 -6.61
N THR A 27 -6.89 18.06 -5.68
CA THR A 27 -7.56 16.78 -5.83
C THR A 27 -9.07 16.97 -5.98
N GLU A 28 -9.69 17.80 -5.13
CA GLU A 28 -11.11 18.10 -5.23
C GLU A 28 -11.46 18.78 -6.56
N ALA A 29 -10.65 19.74 -7.02
CA ALA A 29 -10.92 20.51 -8.23
C ALA A 29 -10.81 19.66 -9.50
N LEU A 30 -9.85 18.74 -9.56
CA LEU A 30 -9.55 17.94 -10.75
C LEU A 30 -10.52 16.77 -10.97
N PHE A 31 -10.88 16.06 -9.90
CA PHE A 31 -11.67 14.84 -10.01
C PHE A 31 -13.17 15.14 -10.09
N GLN A 32 -13.86 14.38 -10.95
CA GLN A 32 -15.30 14.50 -11.14
C GLN A 32 -16.07 13.65 -10.13
N ALA A 33 -17.22 14.16 -9.69
CA ALA A 33 -18.16 13.39 -8.90
C ALA A 33 -18.81 12.29 -9.76
N GLU A 34 -19.36 11.26 -9.12
CA GLU A 34 -20.09 10.16 -9.78
C GLU A 34 -19.26 9.39 -10.82
N THR A 35 -17.95 9.31 -10.62
CA THR A 35 -17.05 8.45 -11.41
C THR A 35 -16.61 7.23 -10.62
N GLU A 36 -15.72 6.40 -11.18
CA GLU A 36 -15.25 5.21 -10.47
C GLU A 36 -14.40 5.60 -9.26
N ASP A 37 -14.79 5.13 -8.08
CA ASP A 37 -14.05 5.29 -6.84
C ASP A 37 -12.90 4.27 -6.75
N ALA A 38 -11.90 4.58 -5.92
CA ALA A 38 -11.03 3.53 -5.41
C ALA A 38 -11.84 2.64 -4.44
N VAL A 39 -11.48 1.37 -4.33
CA VAL A 39 -12.14 0.42 -3.42
C VAL A 39 -11.11 -0.22 -2.52
N MET A 40 -11.11 0.18 -1.25
CA MET A 40 -10.30 -0.43 -0.20
C MET A 40 -11.01 -1.67 0.34
N VAL A 41 -10.36 -2.82 0.20
CA VAL A 41 -10.83 -4.10 0.76
C VAL A 41 -10.16 -4.33 2.11
N TRP A 42 -10.97 -4.35 3.15
CA TRP A 42 -10.58 -4.65 4.53
C TRP A 42 -11.18 -5.98 4.97
N GLY A 43 -10.37 -7.05 4.98
CA GLY A 43 -10.86 -8.40 5.23
C GLY A 43 -11.74 -8.87 4.07
N ASN A 44 -13.05 -8.93 4.28
CA ASN A 44 -14.04 -9.24 3.25
C ASN A 44 -15.01 -8.07 2.98
N GLN A 45 -14.72 -6.89 3.55
CA GLN A 45 -15.54 -5.69 3.42
C GLN A 45 -14.90 -4.72 2.43
N ALA A 46 -15.70 -4.16 1.53
CA ALA A 46 -15.27 -3.18 0.55
C ALA A 46 -15.69 -1.76 0.99
N VAL A 47 -14.74 -0.86 1.17
CA VAL A 47 -14.96 0.55 1.50
C VAL A 47 -14.64 1.37 0.24
N PRO A 48 -15.64 1.96 -0.43
CA PRO A 48 -15.37 2.89 -1.52
C PRO A 48 -14.69 4.15 -0.99
N VAL A 49 -13.77 4.69 -1.77
CA VAL A 49 -12.96 5.87 -1.46
C VAL A 49 -13.01 6.78 -2.69
N SER A 50 -13.85 7.81 -2.62
CA SER A 50 -14.04 8.76 -3.70
C SER A 50 -12.83 9.66 -3.87
N PHE A 51 -12.36 9.83 -5.10
CA PHE A 51 -11.25 10.74 -5.37
C PHE A 51 -11.61 12.20 -5.08
N LYS A 52 -12.82 12.62 -5.45
CA LYS A 52 -13.24 14.02 -5.27
C LYS A 52 -13.51 14.38 -3.81
N TYR A 53 -14.13 13.47 -3.05
CA TYR A 53 -14.65 13.78 -1.71
C TYR A 53 -13.86 13.16 -0.57
N ASP A 54 -13.36 11.93 -0.73
CA ASP A 54 -12.65 11.26 0.35
C ASP A 54 -11.15 11.52 0.22
N MET A 55 -10.56 11.27 -0.95
CA MET A 55 -9.14 11.48 -1.18
C MET A 55 -8.75 12.95 -1.04
N SER A 56 -9.55 13.90 -1.50
CA SER A 56 -9.29 15.32 -1.25
C SER A 56 -9.12 15.60 0.24
N VAL A 57 -9.94 15.01 1.11
CA VAL A 57 -9.87 15.21 2.56
C VAL A 57 -8.66 14.49 3.18
N ILE A 58 -8.31 13.29 2.71
CA ILE A 58 -7.33 12.42 3.41
C ILE A 58 -5.97 12.29 2.71
N VAL A 59 -5.78 12.86 1.52
CA VAL A 59 -4.58 12.63 0.69
C VAL A 59 -3.30 12.96 1.44
N GLU A 60 -3.30 14.05 2.21
CA GLU A 60 -2.15 14.50 2.99
C GLU A 60 -1.89 13.59 4.19
N ASP A 61 -2.95 13.15 4.90
CA ASP A 61 -2.85 12.16 5.97
C ASP A 61 -2.28 10.84 5.47
N VAL A 62 -2.69 10.42 4.27
CA VAL A 62 -2.18 9.20 3.62
C VAL A 62 -0.70 9.38 3.27
N ILE A 63 -0.31 10.50 2.65
CA ILE A 63 1.10 10.78 2.32
C ILE A 63 1.95 10.75 3.59
N PHE A 64 1.53 11.48 4.62
CA PHE A 64 2.19 11.51 5.92
C PHE A 64 2.35 10.08 6.47
N MET A 65 1.26 9.31 6.57
CA MET A 65 1.28 7.92 7.02
C MET A 65 2.33 7.07 6.27
N LEU A 66 2.38 7.16 4.94
CA LEU A 66 3.32 6.39 4.14
C LEU A 66 4.77 6.82 4.39
N GLU A 67 5.04 8.11 4.59
CA GLU A 67 6.38 8.59 4.92
C GLU A 67 6.90 7.98 6.23
N PHE A 68 6.06 7.87 7.26
CA PHE A 68 6.49 7.25 8.53
C PHE A 68 6.86 5.79 8.35
N LEU A 69 6.05 5.05 7.61
CA LEU A 69 6.28 3.64 7.32
C LEU A 69 7.56 3.43 6.49
N MET A 70 7.87 4.34 5.56
CA MET A 70 9.05 4.21 4.69
C MET A 70 10.35 4.72 5.34
N ARG A 71 10.28 5.71 6.23
CA ARG A 71 11.47 6.32 6.85
C ARG A 71 11.97 5.56 8.08
N ARG A 72 11.14 4.74 8.71
CA ARG A 72 11.45 4.06 9.97
C ARG A 72 11.23 2.56 9.84
N ASN A 73 12.23 1.76 10.22
CA ASN A 73 12.07 0.30 10.27
C ASN A 73 11.14 -0.15 11.41
N SER A 74 10.86 0.68 12.41
CA SER A 74 9.88 0.35 13.44
C SER A 74 9.30 1.61 14.04
N GLY A 75 8.09 1.50 14.58
CA GLY A 75 7.40 2.64 15.15
C GLY A 75 5.97 2.34 15.56
N GLU A 76 5.36 3.38 16.10
CA GLU A 76 3.95 3.46 16.40
C GLU A 76 3.49 4.87 15.99
N GLU A 77 2.34 4.95 15.32
CA GLU A 77 1.74 6.21 14.88
C GLU A 77 0.22 6.06 14.81
N THR A 78 -0.51 7.14 15.07
CA THR A 78 -1.97 7.17 14.94
C THR A 78 -2.37 8.08 13.80
N VAL A 79 -3.17 7.56 12.87
CA VAL A 79 -3.67 8.31 11.72
C VAL A 79 -5.18 8.47 11.85
N PHE A 80 -5.68 9.67 11.53
CA PHE A 80 -7.10 10.00 11.60
C PHE A 80 -7.60 10.29 10.19
N PHE A 81 -8.50 9.46 9.68
CA PHE A 81 -9.19 9.71 8.42
C PHE A 81 -10.53 10.36 8.71
N SER A 82 -10.68 11.61 8.27
CA SER A 82 -11.84 12.45 8.56
C SER A 82 -12.86 12.52 7.41
N SER A 83 -12.77 11.60 6.43
CA SER A 83 -13.73 11.50 5.33
C SER A 83 -15.16 11.28 5.84
N ASP A 84 -16.12 11.89 5.15
CA ASP A 84 -17.55 11.73 5.41
C ASP A 84 -18.05 10.32 5.03
N THR A 85 -17.45 9.69 4.02
CA THR A 85 -17.81 8.34 3.55
C THR A 85 -17.23 7.28 4.49
N PHE A 86 -16.04 7.52 5.04
CA PHE A 86 -15.50 6.72 6.13
C PHE A 86 -14.66 7.57 7.09
N ASN A 87 -15.11 7.62 8.34
CA ASN A 87 -14.37 8.24 9.43
C ASN A 87 -13.74 7.14 10.28
N SER A 88 -12.43 7.21 10.48
CA SER A 88 -11.72 6.20 11.27
C SER A 88 -10.44 6.72 11.90
N GLU A 89 -10.06 6.11 13.02
CA GLU A 89 -8.76 6.28 13.67
C GLU A 89 -8.00 4.96 13.60
N TRP A 90 -6.77 4.98 13.08
CA TRP A 90 -5.94 3.79 12.94
C TRP A 90 -4.69 3.94 13.78
N LEU A 91 -4.57 3.13 14.83
CA LEU A 91 -3.30 2.97 15.54
C LEU A 91 -2.46 1.95 14.76
N MET A 92 -1.30 2.39 14.28
CA MET A 92 -0.40 1.59 13.46
C MET A 92 0.85 1.27 14.28
N LYS A 93 1.25 0.00 14.32
CA LYS A 93 2.49 -0.45 14.93
C LYS A 93 3.25 -1.29 13.93
N TRP A 94 4.52 -0.99 13.71
CA TRP A 94 5.33 -1.75 12.76
C TRP A 94 6.72 -2.07 13.28
N ASN A 95 7.25 -3.17 12.78
CA ASN A 95 8.63 -3.58 12.98
C ASN A 95 9.11 -4.36 11.75
N ASP A 96 10.19 -3.87 11.15
CA ASP A 96 10.63 -4.16 9.80
C ASP A 96 9.46 -4.09 8.81
N ASP A 97 9.25 -5.15 8.04
CA ASP A 97 8.18 -5.23 7.03
C ASP A 97 6.84 -5.73 7.61
N ARG A 98 6.66 -5.79 8.95
CA ARG A 98 5.41 -6.26 9.57
C ARG A 98 4.63 -5.07 10.14
N LEU A 99 3.43 -4.86 9.62
CA LEU A 99 2.52 -3.80 10.05
C LEU A 99 1.28 -4.40 10.73
N PHE A 100 0.97 -3.90 11.91
CA PHE A 100 -0.26 -4.16 12.65
C PHE A 100 -1.08 -2.88 12.71
N ILE A 101 -2.30 -2.92 12.19
CA ILE A 101 -3.23 -1.80 12.23
C ILE A 101 -4.38 -2.18 13.16
N TYR A 102 -4.59 -1.36 14.18
CA TYR A 102 -5.67 -1.45 15.15
C TYR A 102 -6.71 -0.39 14.76
N PRO A 103 -7.69 -0.73 13.90
CA PRO A 103 -8.64 0.25 13.43
C PRO A 103 -9.74 0.53 14.47
N ALA A 104 -10.17 1.77 14.52
CA ALA A 104 -11.43 2.22 15.09
C ALA A 104 -12.24 2.89 13.97
N TRP A 105 -13.16 2.15 13.36
CA TRP A 105 -14.11 2.66 12.38
C TRP A 105 -15.25 3.36 13.12
N ASN A 106 -15.33 4.68 12.99
CA ASN A 106 -16.32 5.50 13.69
C ASN A 106 -17.59 5.63 12.86
N SER A 107 -17.46 5.82 11.55
CA SER A 107 -18.57 5.81 10.61
C SER A 107 -18.10 5.30 9.26
N VAL A 108 -18.96 4.56 8.57
CA VAL A 108 -18.71 4.07 7.21
C VAL A 108 -20.05 4.05 6.48
N ALA A 109 -20.07 4.55 5.25
CA ALA A 109 -21.26 4.53 4.40
C ALA A 109 -21.92 3.14 4.36
N GLY A 110 -23.24 3.13 4.55
CA GLY A 110 -24.03 1.91 4.73
C GLY A 110 -24.03 1.34 6.15
N ASN A 111 -23.55 2.09 7.15
CA ASN A 111 -23.52 1.71 8.57
C ASN A 111 -22.72 0.44 8.87
N ARG A 112 -21.62 0.21 8.14
CA ARG A 112 -20.82 -1.04 8.21
C ARG A 112 -19.67 -1.00 9.22
N HIS A 113 -19.57 0.07 10.01
CA HIS A 113 -18.47 0.28 10.94
C HIS A 113 -18.40 -0.79 12.05
N GLU A 114 -19.54 -1.30 12.54
CA GLU A 114 -19.56 -2.40 13.52
C GLU A 114 -18.95 -3.68 12.95
N GLU A 115 -19.30 -4.05 11.71
CA GLU A 115 -18.75 -5.23 11.04
C GLU A 115 -17.25 -5.09 10.81
N LEU A 116 -16.80 -3.91 10.40
CA LEU A 116 -15.39 -3.60 10.19
C LEU A 116 -14.58 -3.66 11.49
N ASN A 117 -15.13 -3.13 12.59
CA ASN A 117 -14.49 -3.21 13.91
C ASN A 117 -14.44 -4.66 14.44
N ALA A 118 -15.40 -5.51 14.08
CA ALA A 118 -15.43 -6.92 14.49
C ALA A 118 -14.28 -7.75 13.89
N PHE A 119 -13.66 -7.30 12.78
CA PHE A 119 -12.47 -7.94 12.23
C PHE A 119 -11.24 -7.81 13.15
N GLY A 120 -11.18 -6.75 13.95
CA GLY A 120 -10.05 -6.47 14.83
C GLY A 120 -8.79 -6.06 14.07
N VAL A 121 -7.64 -6.57 14.53
CA VAL A 121 -6.32 -6.13 14.05
C VAL A 121 -6.03 -6.65 12.65
N MET A 122 -5.62 -5.75 11.75
CA MET A 122 -5.10 -6.10 10.43
C MET A 122 -3.58 -6.32 10.53
N GLU A 123 -3.11 -7.48 10.11
CA GLU A 123 -1.69 -7.75 9.90
C GLU A 123 -1.41 -7.82 8.39
N VAL A 124 -0.48 -6.98 7.94
CA VAL A 124 -0.10 -6.85 6.53
C VAL A 124 1.39 -6.50 6.45
N SER A 125 2.04 -6.72 5.30
CA SER A 125 3.41 -6.22 5.14
C SER A 125 3.42 -4.72 4.88
N VAL A 126 4.45 -4.02 5.37
CA VAL A 126 4.63 -2.57 5.14
C VAL A 126 4.74 -2.33 3.63
N SER A 127 5.59 -3.09 2.94
CA SER A 127 5.80 -3.03 1.50
C SER A 127 4.50 -3.18 0.70
N HIS A 128 3.65 -4.13 1.07
CA HIS A 128 2.36 -4.35 0.39
C HIS A 128 1.40 -3.19 0.69
N PHE A 129 1.26 -2.80 1.96
CA PHE A 129 0.37 -1.71 2.36
C PHE A 129 0.73 -0.39 1.68
N VAL A 130 2.02 -0.04 1.68
CA VAL A 130 2.54 1.15 0.97
C VAL A 130 2.22 1.03 -0.52
N GLY A 131 2.54 -0.10 -1.15
CA GLY A 131 2.28 -0.30 -2.58
C GLY A 131 0.80 -0.17 -2.97
N GLN A 132 -0.14 -0.63 -2.12
CA GLN A 132 -1.58 -0.45 -2.39
C GLN A 132 -1.97 1.03 -2.42
N TRP A 133 -1.50 1.83 -1.47
CA TRP A 133 -1.80 3.25 -1.44
C TRP A 133 -1.07 4.04 -2.52
N THR A 134 0.19 3.69 -2.83
CA THR A 134 0.96 4.35 -3.88
C THR A 134 0.22 4.32 -5.22
N VAL A 135 -0.40 3.20 -5.59
CA VAL A 135 -1.17 3.08 -6.86
C VAL A 135 -2.38 4.03 -6.89
N VAL A 136 -3.01 4.31 -5.75
CA VAL A 136 -4.09 5.32 -5.67
C VAL A 136 -3.52 6.72 -5.83
N LEU A 137 -2.43 7.01 -5.10
CA LEU A 137 -1.79 8.32 -5.13
C LEU A 137 -1.16 8.66 -6.49
N GLU A 138 -0.72 7.66 -7.25
CA GLU A 138 -0.26 7.82 -8.63
C GLU A 138 -1.34 8.45 -9.53
N LYS A 139 -2.62 8.10 -9.33
CA LYS A 139 -3.73 8.71 -10.08
C LYS A 139 -3.86 10.21 -9.81
N ILE A 140 -3.70 10.60 -8.55
CA ILE A 140 -3.73 12.02 -8.15
C ILE A 140 -2.53 12.75 -8.72
N TYR A 141 -1.33 12.16 -8.58
CA TYR A 141 -0.10 12.72 -9.13
C TYR A 141 -0.18 12.94 -10.64
N GLU A 142 -0.66 11.96 -11.40
CA GLU A 142 -0.84 12.05 -12.85
C GLU A 142 -1.84 13.16 -13.22
N ALA A 143 -2.98 13.26 -12.53
CA ALA A 143 -3.97 14.30 -12.81
C ALA A 143 -3.44 15.72 -12.54
N VAL A 144 -2.75 15.93 -11.42
CA VAL A 144 -2.13 17.23 -11.09
C VAL A 144 -1.05 17.58 -12.12
N LEU A 145 -0.18 16.63 -12.46
CA LEU A 145 0.89 16.85 -13.44
C LEU A 145 0.33 17.16 -14.84
N MET A 146 -0.68 16.41 -15.29
CA MET A 146 -1.24 16.56 -16.64
C MET A 146 -2.14 17.79 -16.80
N SER A 147 -2.78 18.24 -15.73
CA SER A 147 -3.62 19.44 -15.75
C SER A 147 -2.81 20.75 -15.79
N GLY A 148 -1.52 20.69 -15.45
CA GLY A 148 -0.67 21.88 -15.32
C GLY A 148 -1.08 22.80 -14.17
N MET A 149 -1.76 22.25 -13.16
CA MET A 149 -2.19 22.99 -11.99
C MET A 149 -1.00 23.55 -11.20
N ASN A 150 -1.12 24.80 -10.77
CA ASN A 150 -0.16 25.45 -9.89
C ASN A 150 -0.64 25.34 -8.44
N LEU A 151 0.21 24.82 -7.56
CA LEU A 151 -0.07 24.71 -6.13
C LEU A 151 0.65 25.83 -5.38
N GLU A 152 -0.07 26.59 -4.56
CA GLU A 152 0.55 27.63 -3.72
C GLU A 152 1.44 26.99 -2.64
N ASP A 153 0.95 25.93 -2.02
CA ASP A 153 1.71 25.00 -1.17
C ASP A 153 1.92 23.67 -1.90
N ALA A 154 3.17 23.44 -2.32
CA ALA A 154 3.57 22.25 -3.04
C ALA A 154 4.22 21.17 -2.15
N GLU A 155 4.33 21.36 -0.82
CA GLU A 155 5.09 20.46 0.06
C GLU A 155 4.59 19.01 -0.04
N ASN A 156 3.28 18.80 0.08
CA ASN A 156 2.68 17.47 -0.01
C ASN A 156 2.78 16.87 -1.42
N PHE A 157 2.75 17.70 -2.46
CA PHE A 157 2.96 17.24 -3.84
C PHE A 157 4.40 16.81 -4.09
N GLU A 158 5.38 17.52 -3.53
CA GLU A 158 6.80 17.15 -3.57
C GLU A 158 7.05 15.85 -2.78
N ALA A 159 6.43 15.70 -1.60
CA ALA A 159 6.47 14.47 -0.81
C ALA A 159 5.88 13.29 -1.59
N LEU A 160 4.72 13.48 -2.21
CA LEU A 160 4.10 12.50 -3.10
C LEU A 160 5.01 12.10 -4.26
N SER A 161 5.63 13.06 -4.93
CA SER A 161 6.57 12.78 -6.03
C SER A 161 7.73 11.91 -5.56
N SER A 162 8.24 12.16 -4.34
CA SER A 162 9.33 11.40 -3.75
C SER A 162 8.91 9.97 -3.39
N LEU A 163 7.67 9.78 -2.93
CA LEU A 163 7.10 8.46 -2.64
C LEU A 163 6.95 7.61 -3.92
N ILE A 164 6.51 8.20 -5.03
CA ILE A 164 6.30 7.50 -6.30
C ILE A 164 7.63 7.17 -6.99
N ILE A 165 8.60 8.10 -6.97
CA ILE A 165 9.86 7.96 -7.72
C ILE A 165 10.86 7.06 -6.99
N SER A 166 10.77 6.95 -5.65
CA SER A 166 11.69 6.12 -4.87
C SER A 166 11.39 4.62 -5.08
N PRO A 167 12.41 3.78 -5.36
CA PRO A 167 12.20 2.34 -5.36
C PRO A 167 11.79 1.89 -3.95
N LEU A 168 10.59 1.29 -3.85
CA LEU A 168 10.12 0.64 -2.63
C LEU A 168 11.26 -0.18 -2.00
N PRO A 169 11.51 -0.05 -0.67
CA PRO A 169 12.58 -0.80 -0.03
C PRO A 169 12.37 -2.29 -0.28
N GLN A 170 13.22 -2.87 -1.13
CA GLN A 170 13.25 -4.30 -1.39
C GLN A 170 13.86 -4.98 -0.17
N HIS A 171 13.05 -5.20 0.87
CA HIS A 171 13.42 -6.11 1.95
C HIS A 171 13.46 -7.52 1.34
N HIS A 172 14.69 -7.92 1.01
CA HIS A 172 15.11 -9.19 0.44
C HIS A 172 14.10 -10.33 0.65
N GLN A 173 13.39 -10.70 -0.41
CA GLN A 173 12.91 -12.07 -0.55
C GLN A 173 14.14 -12.98 -0.68
N ARG A 174 14.71 -13.41 0.44
CA ARG A 174 15.56 -14.60 0.45
C ARG A 174 14.65 -15.81 0.27
N MET A 175 14.41 -16.18 -0.99
CA MET A 175 14.07 -17.55 -1.32
C MET A 175 15.17 -18.47 -0.77
N PRO A 176 14.83 -19.61 -0.14
CA PRO A 176 15.84 -20.60 0.19
C PRO A 176 16.38 -21.18 -1.13
N SER A 177 17.63 -20.85 -1.43
CA SER A 177 18.44 -21.56 -2.41
C SER A 177 18.40 -23.04 -2.05
N CYS A 178 17.78 -23.86 -2.90
CA CYS A 178 17.92 -25.30 -2.87
C CYS A 178 19.40 -25.63 -3.01
N ASN A 179 20.03 -26.10 -1.92
CA ASN A 179 21.37 -26.68 -1.96
C ASN A 179 21.30 -27.98 -2.77
N GLU A 180 21.70 -27.91 -4.04
CA GLU A 180 22.14 -29.09 -4.76
C GLU A 180 23.50 -29.55 -4.22
N ALA A 181 23.44 -30.71 -3.56
CA ALA A 181 24.41 -31.79 -3.60
C ALA A 181 25.90 -31.41 -3.54
N ASP A 182 26.43 -31.43 -2.32
CA ASP A 182 27.83 -31.79 -2.09
C ASP A 182 27.86 -33.17 -1.42
N ASN A 183 28.13 -34.21 -2.21
CA ASN A 183 28.59 -35.50 -1.71
C ASN A 183 29.48 -36.14 -2.78
N GLY A 184 30.77 -35.79 -2.73
CA GLY A 184 31.82 -36.56 -3.36
C GLY A 184 31.82 -37.99 -2.81
N CYS A 185 31.63 -38.97 -3.69
CA CYS A 185 32.02 -40.35 -3.40
C CYS A 185 32.67 -40.97 -4.64
N ALA A 186 33.99 -40.89 -4.67
CA ALA A 186 34.82 -41.72 -5.52
C ALA A 186 34.85 -43.16 -4.97
N ALA A 187 34.23 -44.11 -5.68
CA ALA A 187 34.44 -45.55 -5.47
C ALA A 187 34.41 -46.24 -6.84
N ARG A 188 35.60 -46.41 -7.43
CA ARG A 188 36.31 -47.69 -7.61
C ARG A 188 35.57 -48.76 -8.42
N ARG A 189 36.22 -49.04 -9.56
CA ARG A 189 36.02 -50.16 -10.49
C ARG A 189 35.98 -51.50 -9.75
N LEU A 190 35.06 -52.36 -10.19
CA LEU A 190 34.96 -53.78 -9.86
C LEU A 190 36.29 -54.52 -10.17
N PRO A 191 36.72 -55.48 -9.32
CA PRO A 191 37.68 -56.48 -9.73
C PRO A 191 36.97 -57.68 -10.36
N THR A 192 37.40 -58.01 -11.58
CA THR A 192 37.21 -59.30 -12.23
C THR A 192 38.19 -60.33 -11.66
N GLY A 193 37.69 -61.54 -11.35
CA GLY A 193 38.46 -62.79 -11.46
C GLY A 193 39.11 -63.34 -10.18
N GLY A 194 38.69 -64.54 -9.79
CA GLY A 194 39.36 -65.39 -8.82
C GLY A 194 38.51 -66.60 -8.47
N GLY A 195 38.74 -67.74 -9.13
CA GLY A 195 38.02 -68.99 -8.89
C GLY A 195 38.59 -69.85 -7.77
N SER A 196 37.86 -70.95 -7.53
CA SER A 196 38.29 -72.24 -6.95
C SER A 196 37.95 -72.55 -5.47
N ARG A 197 37.02 -73.52 -5.35
CA ARG A 197 37.06 -74.79 -4.58
C ARG A 197 36.70 -74.88 -3.08
N GLU A 198 36.07 -76.02 -2.78
CA GLU A 198 35.72 -76.70 -1.50
C GLU A 198 34.39 -76.25 -0.85
N ARG A 199 33.39 -77.10 -0.58
CA ARG A 199 33.24 -78.56 -0.50
C ARG A 199 31.91 -79.02 -1.10
#